data_AF-A0AAW9IVI5-F1
#
_entry.id   AF-A0AAW9IVI5-F1
#
_cell.length_a   1.000
_cell.length_b   1.000
_cell.length_c   1.000
_cell.angle_alpha   90.00
_cell.angle_beta   90.00
_cell.angle_gamma   90.00
#
_symmetry.space_group_name_H-M   'P 1'
#
loop_
_entity.id
_entity.type
_entity.pdbx_description
1 polymer ?
#
loop_
_entity_poly.entity_id
_entity_poly.type
_entity_poly.pdbx_seq_one_letter_code
_entity_poly.pdbx_strand_id
1 'polypeptide(L)' 'LVIVTSKRARQIINGSEPLVATKSKKPLTIAINEVNEGEVGYEATSTKEGLK' A
#
# COMPACT_ATOMS: atom_id res chain seq x y z
N LEU A 1 -1.65 2.94 -9.57
CA LEU A 1 -2.62 3.16 -8.46
C LEU A 1 -3.35 1.87 -8.08
N VAL A 2 -4.26 1.33 -8.91
CA VAL A 2 -5.12 0.17 -8.59
C VAL A 2 -4.35 -1.04 -8.03
N ILE A 3 -3.22 -1.42 -8.65
CA ILE A 3 -2.43 -2.57 -8.22
C ILE A 3 -1.81 -2.36 -6.83
N VAL A 4 -1.25 -1.18 -6.56
CA VAL A 4 -0.64 -0.84 -5.26
C VAL A 4 -1.69 -0.87 -4.17
N THR A 5 -2.81 -0.18 -4.38
CA THR A 5 -3.94 -0.15 -3.44
C THR A 5 -4.48 -1.56 -3.19
N SER A 6 -4.61 -2.39 -4.23
CA SER A 6 -5.11 -3.77 -4.09
C SER A 6 -4.15 -4.67 -3.31
N LYS A 7 -2.84 -4.57 -3.58
CA LYS A 7 -1.81 -5.29 -2.84
C LYS A 7 -1.80 -4.86 -1.37
N ARG A 8 -1.86 -3.56 -1.11
CA ARG A 8 -1.89 -3.00 0.24
C ARG A 8 -3.13 -3.42 1.02
N ALA A 9 -4.31 -3.36 0.39
CA ALA A 9 -5.55 -3.83 1.01
C ALA A 9 -5.46 -5.31 1.44
N ARG A 10 -4.81 -6.17 0.65
CA ARG A 10 -4.55 -7.57 1.04
C ARG A 10 -3.60 -7.70 2.23
N GLN A 11 -2.57 -6.86 2.33
CA GLN A 11 -1.69 -6.85 3.51
C GLN A 11 -2.47 -6.51 4.79
N ILE A 12 -3.38 -5.53 4.71
CA ILE A 12 -4.24 -5.15 5.83
C ILE A 12 -5.20 -6.29 6.20
N ILE A 13 -5.76 -6.99 5.20
CA ILE A 13 -6.57 -8.21 5.44
C ILE A 13 -5.76 -9.29 6.15
N ASN A 14 -4.48 -9.42 5.82
CA ASN A 14 -3.56 -10.38 6.44
C ASN A 14 -3.07 -9.95 7.84
N GLY A 15 -3.57 -8.83 8.38
CA GLY A 15 -3.24 -8.36 9.72
C GLY A 15 -2.18 -7.24 9.77
N SER A 16 -1.79 -6.67 8.64
CA SER A 16 -0.93 -5.48 8.63
C SER A 16 -1.68 -4.27 9.19
N GLU A 17 -1.01 -3.52 10.06
CA GLU A 17 -1.58 -2.31 10.64
C GLU A 17 -1.69 -1.17 9.61
N PRO A 18 -2.75 -0.35 9.68
CA PRO A 18 -2.88 0.88 8.92
C PRO A 18 -1.75 1.87 9.26
N LEU A 19 -1.18 2.50 8.23
CA LEU A 19 -0.16 3.55 8.36
C LEU A 19 -0.78 4.94 8.56
N VAL A 20 -2.05 5.10 8.18
CA VAL A 20 -2.80 6.36 8.33
C VAL A 20 -3.95 6.20 9.30
N ALA A 21 -4.22 7.26 10.06
CA ALA A 21 -5.37 7.34 10.95
C ALA A 21 -6.66 7.48 10.13
N THR A 22 -7.44 6.41 10.03
CA THR A 22 -8.68 6.38 9.25
C THR A 22 -9.86 5.91 10.10
N LYS A 23 -11.00 6.56 9.90
CA LYS A 23 -12.28 6.17 10.54
C LYS A 23 -12.88 4.91 9.91
N SER A 24 -12.37 4.50 8.75
CA SER A 24 -12.86 3.32 8.02
C SER A 24 -12.10 2.06 8.43
N LYS A 25 -12.83 0.98 8.71
CA LYS A 25 -12.26 -0.36 8.92
C LYS A 25 -12.16 -1.19 7.63
N LYS A 26 -12.61 -0.66 6.49
CA LYS A 26 -12.61 -1.38 5.21
C LYS A 26 -11.19 -1.36 4.62
N PRO A 27 -10.52 -2.51 4.45
CA PRO A 27 -9.10 -2.56 4.06
C PRO A 27 -8.78 -1.78 2.79
N LEU A 28 -9.68 -1.81 1.81
CA LEU A 28 -9.51 -1.06 0.57
C LEU A 28 -9.56 0.46 0.78
N THR A 29 -10.46 0.95 1.63
CA THR A 29 -10.55 2.38 1.93
C THR A 29 -9.30 2.85 2.67
N ILE A 30 -8.79 2.04 3.61
CA ILE A 30 -7.54 2.33 4.31
C ILE A 30 -6.40 2.43 3.30
N ALA A 31 -6.24 1.44 2.42
CA ALA A 31 -5.19 1.43 1.41
C ALA A 31 -5.28 2.61 0.42
N ILE A 32 -6.48 3.10 0.10
CA ILE A 32 -6.65 4.31 -0.74
C ILE A 32 -6.16 5.54 0.02
N ASN A 33 -6.54 5.69 1.30
CA ASN A 33 -6.11 6.82 2.12
C ASN A 33 -4.59 6.83 2.31
N GLU A 34 -3.98 5.67 2.58
CA GLU A 34 -2.52 5.56 2.69
C GLU A 34 -1.80 5.99 1.40
N VAL A 35 -2.35 5.64 0.23
CA VAL A 35 -1.77 6.06 -1.05
C VAL A 35 -2.01 7.55 -1.31
N ASN A 36 -3.18 8.09 -0.94
CA ASN A 36 -3.49 9.51 -1.10
C ASN A 36 -2.65 10.40 -0.18
N GLU A 37 -2.33 9.93 1.03
CA GLU A 37 -1.46 10.62 1.99
C GLU A 37 0.03 10.43 1.67
N GLY A 38 0.38 9.56 0.70
CA GLY A 38 1.75 9.33 0.25
C GLY A 38 2.53 8.31 1.08
N GLU A 39 1.92 7.73 2.11
CA GLU A 39 2.50 6.69 2.96
C GLU A 39 2.72 5.36 2.22
N VAL A 40 1.91 5.10 1.18
CA VAL A 40 2.04 3.90 0.33
C VAL A 40 2.15 4.32 -1.13
N GLY A 41 3.34 4.11 -1.72
CA GLY A 41 3.62 4.43 -3.11
C GLY A 41 3.85 3.20 -3.98
N TYR A 42 4.01 3.44 -5.28
CA TYR A 42 4.71 2.50 -6.14
C TYR A 42 6.20 2.85 -6.10
N GLU A 43 6.99 2.12 -5.32
CA GLU A 43 8.42 2.08 -5.58
C GLU A 43 8.64 1.11 -6.74
N ALA A 44 8.90 1.65 -7.93
CA ALA A 44 9.67 0.90 -8.92
C ALA A 44 11.02 0.67 -8.27
N THR A 45 11.22 -0.50 -7.67
CA THR A 45 12.54 -0.93 -7.23
C THR A 45 13.49 -0.76 -8.40
N SER A 46 14.29 0.31 -8.36
CA SER A 46 15.59 0.38 -9.01
C SER A 46 16.53 -0.55 -8.22
N THR A 47 16.16 -1.82 -8.09
CA THR A 47 17.10 -2.87 -7.72
C THR A 47 17.97 -3.08 -8.93
N LYS A 48 19.10 -2.36 -8.93
CA LYS A 48 20.33 -2.74 -9.61
C LYS A 48 20.78 -4.12 -9.12
N GLU A 49 20.12 -5.20 -9.52
CA GLU A 49 20.69 -6.55 -9.42
C GLU A 49 20.16 -7.38 -10.59
N GLY A 50 21.01 -7.57 -11.61
CA GLY A 50 20.69 -8.47 -12.73
C GLY A 50 21.34 -8.21 -14.10
N LEU A 51 22.18 -7.20 -14.30
CA LEU A 51 23.09 -7.14 -15.46
C LEU A 51 24.55 -7.20 -14.97
N LYS A 52 25.07 -8.41 -14.81
CA LYS A 52 26.50 -8.71 -14.92
C LYS A 52 26.65 -9.97 -15.75
#